data_AF-A0A2V5WME9-F1
#
_entry.id   AF-A0A2V5WME9-F1
#
_cell.length_a   1.000
_cell.length_b   1.000
_cell.length_c   1.000
_cell.angle_alpha   90.00
_cell.angle_beta   90.00
_cell.angle_gamma   90.00
#
_symmetry.space_group_name_H-M   'P 1'
#
loop_
_entity.id
_entity.type
_entity.pdbx_description
1 polymer ?
#
loop_
_entity_poly.entity_id
_entity_poly.type
_entity_poly.pdbx_seq_one_letter_code
_entity_poly.pdbx_strand_id
1 'polypeptide(L)'
;MNDMNSLKIKPGLVSMVLILPALFFSAAGILYVAFGVEGANRLLDTMMAHAVFKLILSPVVVLGGPLAAFALNAWKVFHLSADIVNDEFVIALSVKRMSGHLLWLSLAGGLVLLLVAYAFVENFMIVTR
;
A
#
# COMPACT_ATOMS: atom_id res chain seq x y z
N MET A 1 -36.63 15.17 2.85
CA MET A 1 -36.67 13.76 2.43
C MET A 1 -35.53 13.57 1.43
N ASN A 2 -34.53 12.76 1.81
CA ASN A 2 -33.44 12.19 1.01
C ASN A 2 -32.55 13.10 0.15
N ASP A 3 -31.43 13.55 0.72
CA ASP A 3 -30.16 13.73 0.00
C ASP A 3 -28.94 13.43 0.90
N MET A 4 -29.11 12.49 1.84
CA MET A 4 -28.00 11.87 2.58
C MET A 4 -27.75 10.47 2.04
N ASN A 5 -27.74 10.32 0.71
CA ASN A 5 -27.30 9.10 0.06
C ASN A 5 -25.79 8.99 0.22
N SER A 6 -25.40 8.52 1.40
CA SER A 6 -24.48 7.41 1.55
C SER A 6 -23.27 7.57 0.63
N LEU A 7 -22.27 8.30 1.10
CA LEU A 7 -20.89 7.91 0.91
C LEU A 7 -20.75 6.46 1.44
N LYS A 8 -21.28 5.49 0.71
CA LYS A 8 -20.82 4.10 0.71
C LYS A 8 -19.44 4.19 0.11
N ILE A 9 -18.50 4.64 0.94
CA ILE A 9 -17.10 4.70 0.64
C ILE A 9 -16.74 3.27 0.22
N LYS A 10 -16.65 3.06 -1.10
CA LYS A 10 -16.31 1.75 -1.65
C LYS A 10 -14.89 1.48 -1.14
N PRO A 11 -14.64 0.37 -0.43
CA PRO A 11 -13.33 0.10 0.14
C PRO A 11 -12.22 0.09 -0.92
N GLY A 12 -12.56 -0.21 -2.18
CA GLY A 12 -11.65 -0.05 -3.31
C GLY A 12 -11.21 1.39 -3.57
N LEU A 13 -12.08 2.39 -3.42
CA LEU A 13 -11.71 3.80 -3.57
C LEU A 13 -10.79 4.27 -2.44
N VAL A 14 -11.04 3.82 -1.21
CA VAL A 14 -10.14 4.12 -0.07
C VAL A 14 -8.79 3.49 -0.29
N SER A 15 -8.76 2.23 -0.69
CA SER A 15 -7.52 1.53 -0.99
C SER A 15 -6.73 2.27 -2.08
N MET A 16 -7.41 2.74 -3.13
CA MET A 16 -6.79 3.51 -4.22
C MET A 16 -6.16 4.82 -3.73
N VAL A 17 -6.88 5.59 -2.93
CA VAL A 17 -6.36 6.86 -2.39
C VAL A 17 -5.18 6.61 -1.45
N LEU A 18 -5.24 5.57 -0.63
CA LEU A 18 -4.18 5.23 0.32
C LEU A 18 -2.88 4.78 -0.37
N ILE A 19 -2.97 4.04 -1.48
CA ILE A 19 -1.76 3.58 -2.19
C ILE A 19 -1.17 4.63 -3.14
N LEU A 20 -1.93 5.68 -3.49
CA LEU A 20 -1.55 6.65 -4.52
C LEU A 20 -0.18 7.30 -4.27
N PRO A 21 0.14 7.77 -3.03
CA PRO A 21 1.45 8.38 -2.77
C PRO A 21 2.60 7.38 -2.98
N ALA A 22 2.43 6.14 -2.53
CA ALA A 22 3.42 5.08 -2.68
C ALA A 22 3.63 4.67 -4.15
N LEU A 23 2.54 4.56 -4.91
CA LEU A 23 2.59 4.33 -6.35
C LEU A 23 3.34 5.43 -7.07
N PHE A 24 3.05 6.69 -6.73
CA PHE A 24 3.71 7.84 -7.34
C PHE A 24 5.23 7.80 -7.09
N PHE A 25 5.67 7.60 -5.85
CA PHE A 25 7.09 7.44 -5.53
C PHE A 25 7.74 6.27 -6.24
N SER A 26 7.07 5.11 -6.25
CA SER A 26 7.61 3.91 -6.89
C SER A 26 7.77 4.11 -8.40
N ALA A 27 6.78 4.71 -9.06
CA ALA A 27 6.84 5.02 -10.48
C ALA A 27 7.92 6.05 -10.81
N ALA A 28 8.04 7.12 -10.01
CA ALA A 28 9.09 8.13 -10.18
C ALA A 28 10.49 7.51 -10.01
N GLY A 29 10.69 6.69 -8.98
CA GLY A 29 11.94 5.98 -8.73
C GLY A 29 12.31 5.02 -9.86
N ILE A 30 11.35 4.22 -10.37
CA ILE A 30 11.58 3.32 -11.51
C ILE A 30 11.93 4.13 -12.77
N LEU A 31 11.21 5.21 -13.06
CA LEU A 31 11.51 6.07 -14.21
C LEU A 31 12.91 6.67 -14.14
N TYR A 32 13.36 7.07 -12.95
CA TYR A 32 14.71 7.57 -12.77
C TYR A 32 15.76 6.47 -12.89
N VAL A 33 15.62 5.36 -12.15
CA VAL A 33 16.64 4.30 -12.08
C VAL A 33 16.73 3.51 -13.40
N ALA A 34 15.60 3.17 -14.03
CA ALA A 34 15.58 2.32 -15.21
C ALA A 34 15.71 3.12 -16.52
N PHE A 35 15.19 4.35 -16.56
CA PHE A 35 15.12 5.15 -17.80
C PHE A 35 15.90 6.48 -17.73
N GLY A 36 16.52 6.83 -16.60
CA GLY A 36 17.28 8.07 -16.45
C GLY A 36 16.42 9.34 -16.53
N VAL A 37 15.10 9.22 -16.34
CA VAL A 37 14.16 10.35 -16.51
C VAL A 37 14.21 11.25 -15.26
N GLU A 38 15.10 12.26 -15.29
CA GLU A 38 15.22 13.25 -14.21
C GLU A 38 13.95 14.08 -13.99
N GLY A 39 13.08 14.19 -15.01
CA GLY A 39 11.86 14.99 -14.94
C GLY A 39 10.93 14.57 -13.80
N ALA A 40 10.89 13.27 -13.47
CA ALA A 40 10.11 12.75 -12.35
C ALA A 40 10.65 13.24 -11.00
N ASN A 41 11.97 13.28 -10.83
CA ASN A 41 12.62 13.76 -9.61
C ASN A 41 12.47 15.28 -9.46
N ARG A 42 12.62 16.06 -10.55
CA ARG A 42 12.41 17.52 -10.50
C ARG A 42 10.98 17.88 -10.12
N LEU A 43 10.00 17.12 -10.62
CA LEU A 43 8.60 17.28 -10.23
C LEU A 43 8.39 16.92 -8.75
N LEU A 44 9.01 15.84 -8.28
CA LEU A 44 9.00 15.47 -6.86
C LEU A 44 9.61 16.57 -5.98
N ASP A 45 10.76 17.12 -6.34
CA ASP A 45 11.41 18.22 -5.61
C ASP A 45 10.51 19.46 -5.55
N THR A 46 9.83 19.77 -6.64
CA THR A 46 8.90 20.91 -6.73
C THR A 46 7.66 20.70 -5.86
N MET A 47 7.14 19.47 -5.83
CA MET A 47 6.05 19.10 -4.91
C MET A 47 6.53 19.18 -3.46
N MET A 48 7.70 18.64 -3.14
CA MET A 48 8.28 18.70 -1.80
C MET A 48 8.59 20.13 -1.34
N ALA A 49 8.67 21.12 -2.22
CA ALA A 49 8.77 22.53 -1.81
C ALA A 49 7.49 23.03 -1.10
N HIS A 50 6.35 22.36 -1.26
CA HIS A 50 5.07 22.74 -0.70
C HIS A 50 4.72 21.94 0.57
N ALA A 51 4.29 22.62 1.62
CA ALA A 51 4.03 22.00 2.94
C ALA A 51 2.98 20.88 2.90
N VAL A 52 1.93 21.02 2.08
CA VAL A 52 0.87 20.02 1.93
C VAL A 52 1.44 18.72 1.34
N PHE A 53 2.23 18.83 0.28
CA PHE A 53 2.84 17.66 -0.35
C PHE A 53 3.91 17.03 0.54
N LYS A 54 4.68 17.79 1.33
CA LYS A 54 5.57 17.20 2.35
C LYS A 54 4.83 16.29 3.33
N LEU A 55 3.61 16.65 3.72
CA LEU A 55 2.81 15.86 4.64
C LEU A 55 2.26 14.60 3.96
N ILE A 56 1.71 14.73 2.74
CA ILE A 56 1.16 13.61 1.97
C ILE A 56 2.25 12.64 1.50
N LEU A 57 3.44 13.15 1.19
CA LEU A 57 4.61 12.40 0.76
C LEU A 57 5.53 12.03 1.94
N SER A 58 5.07 12.24 3.18
CA SER A 58 5.84 11.85 4.35
C SER A 58 6.02 10.32 4.39
N PRO A 59 7.14 9.80 4.92
CA PRO A 59 7.38 8.36 5.01
C PRO A 59 6.24 7.61 5.71
N VAL A 60 5.61 8.24 6.70
CA VAL A 60 4.49 7.68 7.44
C VAL A 60 3.27 7.47 6.55
N VAL A 61 2.94 8.43 5.67
CA VAL A 61 1.79 8.31 4.75
C VAL A 61 2.13 7.37 3.59
N VAL A 62 3.35 7.46 3.05
CA VAL A 62 3.82 6.62 1.94
C VAL A 62 3.89 5.14 2.32
N LEU A 63 4.29 4.80 3.55
CA LEU A 63 4.28 3.42 4.05
C LEU A 63 2.92 3.02 4.65
N GLY A 64 2.31 3.93 5.42
CA GLY A 64 1.07 3.68 6.13
C GLY A 64 -0.12 3.46 5.19
N GLY A 65 -0.14 4.13 4.04
CA GLY A 65 -1.19 3.97 3.03
C GLY A 65 -1.27 2.54 2.48
N PRO A 66 -0.21 2.00 1.87
CA PRO A 66 -0.15 0.59 1.44
C PRO A 66 -0.39 -0.41 2.57
N LEU A 67 0.13 -0.18 3.77
CA LEU A 67 -0.11 -1.06 4.93
C LEU A 67 -1.60 -1.10 5.33
N ALA A 68 -2.24 0.07 5.42
CA ALA A 68 -3.65 0.18 5.73
C ALA A 68 -4.51 -0.43 4.62
N ALA A 69 -4.17 -0.18 3.35
CA ALA A 69 -4.83 -0.79 2.21
C ALA A 69 -4.68 -2.32 2.23
N PHE A 70 -3.50 -2.84 2.55
CA PHE A 70 -3.28 -4.28 2.69
C PHE A 70 -4.14 -4.87 3.81
N ALA A 71 -4.13 -4.28 5.01
CA ALA A 71 -4.92 -4.75 6.15
C ALA A 71 -6.44 -4.75 5.84
N LEU A 72 -6.95 -3.68 5.23
CA LEU A 72 -8.36 -3.54 4.87
C LEU A 72 -8.81 -4.57 3.83
N ASN A 73 -7.95 -4.88 2.85
CA ASN A 73 -8.25 -5.91 1.84
C ASN A 73 -8.03 -7.32 2.39
N ALA A 74 -7.02 -7.54 3.25
CA ALA A 74 -6.73 -8.82 3.88
C ALA A 74 -7.90 -9.29 4.74
N TRP A 75 -8.45 -8.39 5.56
CA TRP A 75 -9.60 -8.67 6.42
C TRP A 75 -10.85 -9.15 5.65
N LYS A 76 -10.99 -8.74 4.38
CA LYS A 76 -12.13 -9.14 3.54
C LYS A 76 -11.90 -10.43 2.76
N VAL A 77 -10.64 -10.80 2.56
CA VAL A 77 -10.22 -11.93 1.75
C VAL A 77 -9.96 -13.15 2.61
N PHE A 78 -9.29 -12.96 3.75
CA PHE A 78 -8.90 -14.03 4.67
C PHE A 78 -9.92 -14.13 5.82
N HIS A 79 -10.55 -15.29 5.91
CA HIS A 79 -11.30 -15.70 7.08
C HIS A 79 -10.52 -16.81 7.77
N LEU A 80 -10.00 -16.52 8.95
CA LEU A 80 -9.36 -17.51 9.82
C LEU A 80 -10.42 -18.01 10.81
N SER A 81 -10.83 -19.26 10.68
CA SER A 81 -11.63 -19.94 11.71
C SER A 81 -10.70 -20.90 12.44
N ALA A 82 -10.56 -20.73 13.74
CA ALA A 82 -9.97 -21.73 14.61
C ALA A 82 -11.12 -22.40 15.36
N ASP A 83 -11.26 -23.71 15.20
CA ASP A 83 -12.28 -24.50 15.86
C ASP A 83 -11.61 -25.67 16.59
N ILE A 84 -12.14 -26.02 17.76
CA ILE A 84 -11.65 -27.15 18.55
C ILE A 84 -12.68 -28.26 18.41
N VAL A 85 -12.35 -29.26 17.60
CA VAL A 85 -13.26 -30.38 17.31
C VAL A 85 -12.56 -31.65 17.75
N ASN A 86 -13.16 -32.40 18.68
CA ASN A 86 -12.64 -33.67 19.20
C ASN A 86 -11.18 -33.62 19.70
N ASP A 87 -10.84 -32.67 20.59
CA ASP A 87 -9.47 -32.45 21.10
C ASP A 87 -8.40 -32.11 20.04
N GLU A 88 -8.78 -31.94 18.78
CA GLU A 88 -7.92 -31.44 17.71
C GLU A 88 -8.15 -29.95 17.46
N PHE A 89 -7.05 -29.18 17.42
CA PHE A 89 -7.08 -27.77 17.06
C PHE A 89 -7.09 -27.62 15.54
N VAL A 90 -8.25 -27.32 14.97
CA VAL A 90 -8.41 -27.18 13.52
C VAL A 90 -8.38 -25.70 13.14
N ILE A 91 -7.37 -25.31 12.37
CA ILE A 91 -7.27 -23.97 11.80
C ILE A 91 -7.73 -24.03 10.34
N ALA A 92 -8.91 -23.50 10.05
CA ALA A 92 -9.43 -23.33 8.70
C ALA A 92 -9.11 -21.91 8.18
N LEU A 93 -8.24 -21.82 7.19
CA LEU A 93 -8.04 -20.59 6.40
C LEU A 93 -8.95 -20.63 5.17
N SER A 94 -9.97 -19.79 5.15
CA SER A 94 -10.86 -19.63 3.99
C SER A 94 -10.50 -18.36 3.22
N VAL A 95 -10.17 -18.51 1.94
CA VAL A 95 -9.88 -17.40 1.02
C VAL A 95 -11.11 -17.16 0.17
N LYS A 96 -11.83 -16.05 0.43
CA LYS A 96 -12.97 -15.67 -0.39
C LYS A 96 -12.46 -15.11 -1.72
N ARG A 97 -12.81 -15.76 -2.84
CA ARG A 97 -12.40 -15.33 -4.19
C ARG A 97 -13.12 -14.04 -4.60
N MET A 98 -12.64 -12.90 -4.11
CA MET A 98 -13.02 -11.56 -4.55
C MET A 98 -11.88 -10.97 -5.38
N SER A 99 -11.91 -11.24 -6.69
CA SER A 99 -10.84 -10.89 -7.64
C SER A 99 -10.37 -9.42 -7.54
N GLY A 100 -11.30 -8.48 -7.37
CA GLY A 100 -10.96 -7.06 -7.17
C GLY A 100 -10.15 -6.81 -5.89
N HIS A 101 -10.61 -7.32 -4.75
CA HIS A 101 -9.89 -7.17 -3.48
C HIS A 101 -8.55 -7.92 -3.46
N LEU A 102 -8.47 -9.04 -4.18
CA LEU A 102 -7.22 -9.79 -4.35
C LEU A 102 -6.15 -8.99 -5.13
N LEU A 103 -6.56 -8.29 -6.19
CA LEU A 103 -5.67 -7.41 -6.95
C LEU A 103 -5.16 -6.25 -6.09
N TRP A 104 -6.05 -5.57 -5.37
CA TRP A 104 -5.65 -4.49 -4.46
C TRP A 104 -4.75 -4.98 -3.33
N LEU A 105 -5.02 -6.17 -2.78
CA LEU A 105 -4.17 -6.81 -1.78
C LEU A 105 -2.77 -7.09 -2.34
N SER A 106 -2.68 -7.71 -3.52
CA SER A 106 -1.41 -8.03 -4.17
C SER A 106 -0.61 -6.78 -4.48
N LEU A 107 -1.26 -5.72 -4.97
CA LEU A 107 -0.61 -4.47 -5.32
C LEU A 107 -0.14 -3.71 -4.07
N ALA A 108 -0.97 -3.64 -3.02
CA ALA A 108 -0.57 -3.06 -1.74
C ALA A 108 0.58 -3.84 -1.09
N GLY A 109 0.50 -5.17 -1.07
CA GLY A 109 1.56 -6.03 -0.55
C GLY A 109 2.86 -5.90 -1.35
N GLY A 110 2.77 -5.83 -2.69
CA GLY A 110 3.91 -5.60 -3.57
C GLY A 110 4.58 -4.25 -3.33
N LEU A 111 3.80 -3.19 -3.13
CA LEU A 111 4.32 -1.86 -2.77
C LEU A 111 5.02 -1.86 -1.41
N VAL A 112 4.41 -2.48 -0.40
CA VAL A 112 5.04 -2.61 0.93
C VAL A 112 6.37 -3.36 0.81
N LEU A 113 6.37 -4.50 0.11
CA LEU A 113 7.57 -5.30 -0.10
C LEU A 113 8.67 -4.48 -0.82
N LEU A 114 8.30 -3.76 -1.87
CA LEU A 114 9.23 -2.94 -2.65
C LEU A 114 9.82 -1.80 -1.80
N LEU A 115 9.00 -1.09 -1.04
CA LEU A 115 9.45 0.00 -0.17
C LEU A 115 10.33 -0.51 0.98
N VAL A 116 9.98 -1.63 1.59
CA VAL A 116 10.78 -2.26 2.66
C VAL A 116 12.11 -2.77 2.11
N ALA A 117 12.09 -3.45 0.95
CA ALA A 117 13.32 -3.92 0.30
C ALA A 117 14.23 -2.74 -0.07
N TYR A 118 13.67 -1.66 -0.61
CA TYR A 118 14.43 -0.44 -0.90
C TYR A 118 15.06 0.15 0.37
N ALA A 119 14.27 0.35 1.42
CA ALA A 119 14.77 0.88 2.70
C ALA A 119 15.83 -0.02 3.32
N PHE A 120 15.70 -1.35 3.18
CA PHE A 120 16.71 -2.30 3.65
C PHE A 120 18.01 -2.17 2.83
N VAL A 121 17.93 -2.19 1.50
CA VAL A 121 19.10 -2.04 0.62
C VAL A 121 19.82 -0.72 0.87
N GLU A 122 19.10 0.40 0.99
CA GLU A 122 19.71 1.69 1.33
C GLU A 122 20.39 1.67 2.70
N ASN A 123 19.73 1.16 3.74
CA ASN A 123 20.32 1.10 5.08
C ASN A 123 21.59 0.24 5.12
N PHE A 124 21.63 -0.87 4.39
CA PHE A 124 22.85 -1.69 4.30
C PHE A 124 23.95 -1.03 3.46
N MET A 125 23.60 -0.35 2.36
CA MET A 125 24.60 0.42 1.59
C MET A 125 25.28 1.50 2.44
N ILE A 126 24.53 2.17 3.33
CA ILE A 126 25.08 3.18 4.24
C ILE A 126 26.10 2.58 5.20
N VAL A 127 25.89 1.34 5.68
CA VAL A 127 26.80 0.66 6.61
C VAL A 127 28.10 0.18 5.93
N THR A 128 28.04 -0.14 4.63
CA THR A 128 29.21 -0.62 3.86
C THR A 128 30.06 0.50 3.22
N ARG A 129 29.68 1.77 3.37
CA ARG A 129 30.42 2.93 2.84
C ARG A 129 31.27 3.58 3.93
#